data_AF-A0A4Q3NE71-F1
#
_entry.id   AF-A0A4Q3NE71-F1
#
_cell.length_a   1.000
_cell.length_b   1.000
_cell.length_c   1.000
_cell.angle_alpha   90.00
_cell.angle_beta   90.00
_cell.angle_gamma   90.00
#
_symmetry.space_group_name_H-M   'P 1'
#
loop_
_entity.id
_entity.type
_entity.pdbx_description
1 polymer ?
#
loop_
_entity_poly.entity_id
_entity_poly.type
_entity_poly.pdbx_seq_one_letter_code
_entity_poly.pdbx_strand_id
1 'polypeptide(L)'
;DVDHAAKPVHAAQASSPYVIAHDVMADAIDASAVHRALEALGLRGVDGLRRVVNVFAKAEASPDGQVRGMRHTMLGDSDINSTRHARAVTGAVIASVVGHGMVYVSGGAEHQGPAGGGPVAVIAQAG
;
A
#
# COMPACT_ATOMS: atom_id res chain seq x y z
N ASP A 1 -15.97 11.19 -5.76
CA ASP A 1 -15.68 9.90 -5.12
C ASP A 1 -15.82 8.77 -6.09
N VAL A 2 -14.70 8.20 -6.51
CA VAL A 2 -14.68 6.87 -7.11
C VAL A 2 -14.48 5.95 -5.92
N ASP A 3 -15.53 5.23 -5.51
CA ASP A 3 -15.47 4.33 -4.35
C ASP A 3 -14.45 3.21 -4.63
N HIS A 4 -13.27 3.31 -4.03
CA HIS A 4 -12.14 2.37 -4.21
C HIS A 4 -12.25 1.24 -3.18
N ALA A 5 -13.41 0.56 -3.14
CA ALA A 5 -13.56 -0.63 -2.31
C ALA A 5 -12.53 -1.69 -2.71
N ALA A 6 -11.89 -2.32 -1.73
CA ALA A 6 -10.93 -3.38 -1.98
C ALA A 6 -11.56 -4.53 -2.78
N LYS A 7 -10.87 -5.01 -3.82
CA LYS A 7 -11.40 -6.02 -4.75
C LYS A 7 -10.49 -7.24 -4.85
N PRO A 8 -10.99 -8.45 -4.61
CA PRO A 8 -10.32 -9.68 -5.03
C PRO A 8 -10.23 -9.71 -6.56
N VAL A 9 -9.09 -10.12 -7.10
CA VAL A 9 -8.93 -10.31 -8.55
C VAL A 9 -8.29 -11.68 -8.78
N HIS A 10 -9.11 -12.68 -9.11
CA HIS A 10 -8.62 -14.01 -9.44
C HIS A 10 -9.43 -14.61 -10.59
N ALA A 11 -8.82 -15.51 -11.35
CA ALA A 11 -9.52 -16.31 -12.34
C ALA A 11 -10.24 -17.48 -11.65
N ALA A 12 -11.53 -17.68 -11.94
CA ALA A 12 -12.31 -18.79 -11.38
C ALA A 12 -11.76 -20.19 -11.74
N GLN A 13 -10.95 -20.27 -12.80
CA GLN A 13 -10.32 -21.51 -13.27
C GLN A 13 -8.92 -21.74 -12.69
N ALA A 14 -8.37 -20.82 -11.89
CA ALA A 14 -7.05 -20.97 -11.31
C ALA A 14 -7.06 -22.00 -10.17
N SER A 15 -6.04 -22.87 -10.13
CA SER A 15 -5.81 -23.86 -9.06
C SER A 15 -4.69 -23.45 -8.09
N SER A 16 -4.27 -22.18 -8.12
CA SER A 16 -3.24 -21.64 -7.23
C SER A 16 -3.70 -21.71 -5.76
N PRO A 17 -2.83 -22.08 -4.81
CA PRO A 17 -3.13 -21.99 -3.38
C PRO A 17 -3.02 -20.56 -2.83
N TYR A 18 -3.03 -19.54 -3.70
CA TYR A 18 -2.86 -18.14 -3.34
C TYR A 18 -3.98 -17.27 -3.92
N VAL A 19 -4.33 -16.23 -3.17
CA VAL A 19 -5.34 -15.22 -3.51
C VAL A 19 -4.73 -13.82 -3.43
N ILE A 20 -5.34 -12.86 -4.15
CA ILE A 20 -4.92 -11.47 -4.16
C ILE A 20 -6.12 -10.52 -4.04
N ALA A 21 -5.94 -9.47 -3.27
CA ALA A 21 -6.82 -8.30 -3.25
C ALA A 21 -5.99 -7.02 -3.33
N HIS A 22 -6.63 -5.94 -3.76
CA HIS A 22 -6.02 -4.62 -3.82
C HIS A 22 -6.98 -3.53 -3.35
N ASP A 23 -6.40 -2.41 -2.94
CA ASP A 23 -7.06 -1.13 -2.62
C ASP A 23 -6.12 0.00 -3.12
N VAL A 24 -6.43 1.24 -2.82
CA VAL A 24 -5.64 2.42 -3.18
C VAL A 24 -5.46 3.29 -1.94
N MET A 25 -4.20 3.55 -1.60
CA MET A 25 -3.82 4.49 -0.55
C MET A 25 -4.10 5.91 -1.05
N ALA A 26 -4.87 6.67 -0.27
CA ALA A 26 -5.17 8.08 -0.59
C ALA A 26 -3.97 9.01 -0.40
N ASP A 27 -3.09 8.67 0.55
CA ASP A 27 -1.83 9.35 0.82
C ASP A 27 -0.77 8.36 1.36
N ALA A 28 0.48 8.80 1.50
CA ALA A 28 1.60 7.98 1.98
C ALA A 28 1.41 7.38 3.40
N ILE A 29 0.41 7.84 4.18
CA ILE A 29 0.13 7.39 5.55
C ILE A 29 -1.26 6.74 5.69
N ASP A 30 -1.87 6.31 4.58
CA ASP A 30 -3.16 5.63 4.57
C ASP A 30 -3.03 4.14 4.93
N ALA A 31 -2.78 3.87 6.22
CA ALA A 31 -2.81 2.51 6.76
C ALA A 31 -4.19 1.83 6.57
N SER A 32 -5.27 2.62 6.50
CA SER A 32 -6.63 2.08 6.37
C SER A 32 -6.83 1.36 5.04
N ALA A 33 -6.24 1.83 3.94
CA ALA A 33 -6.25 1.10 2.66
C ALA A 33 -5.55 -0.28 2.76
N VAL A 34 -4.45 -0.37 3.52
CA VAL A 34 -3.76 -1.65 3.78
C VAL A 34 -4.67 -2.61 4.55
N HIS A 35 -5.36 -2.12 5.58
CA HIS A 35 -6.33 -2.91 6.33
C HIS A 35 -7.49 -3.39 5.47
N ARG A 36 -8.07 -2.53 4.62
CA ARG A 36 -9.16 -2.91 3.71
C ARG A 36 -8.74 -4.00 2.72
N ALA A 37 -7.52 -3.91 2.17
CA ALA A 37 -6.98 -4.96 1.30
C ALA A 37 -6.81 -6.31 2.02
N LEU A 38 -6.38 -6.30 3.29
CA LEU A 38 -6.30 -7.51 4.13
C LEU A 38 -7.70 -8.08 4.47
N GLU A 39 -8.64 -7.22 4.83
CA GLU A 39 -10.01 -7.59 5.17
C GLU A 39 -10.76 -8.21 3.99
N ALA A 40 -10.51 -7.74 2.76
CA ALA A 40 -11.06 -8.32 1.55
C ALA A 40 -10.61 -9.79 1.32
N LEU A 41 -9.49 -10.20 1.94
CA LEU A 41 -8.99 -11.57 1.93
C LEU A 41 -9.37 -12.36 3.20
N GLY A 42 -10.17 -11.77 4.10
CA GLY A 42 -10.54 -12.35 5.38
C GLY A 42 -9.36 -12.48 6.36
N LEU A 43 -8.28 -11.72 6.16
CA LEU A 43 -7.09 -11.79 6.99
C LEU A 43 -7.23 -10.86 8.19
N ARG A 44 -7.35 -11.44 9.38
CA ARG A 44 -7.51 -10.71 10.64
C ARG A 44 -6.57 -11.27 11.71
N GLY A 45 -6.09 -10.38 12.57
CA GLY A 45 -5.20 -10.73 13.67
C GLY A 45 -3.88 -11.35 13.21
N VAL A 46 -3.12 -11.87 14.16
CA VAL A 46 -1.78 -12.43 13.90
C VAL A 46 -1.85 -13.63 12.95
N ASP A 47 -2.83 -14.51 13.11
CA ASP A 47 -2.97 -15.71 12.27
C ASP A 47 -3.30 -15.37 10.81
N GLY A 48 -4.12 -14.35 10.58
CA GLY A 48 -4.37 -13.83 9.23
C GLY A 48 -3.11 -13.26 8.60
N LEU A 49 -2.32 -12.50 9.36
CA LEU A 49 -1.06 -11.93 8.85
C LEU A 49 -0.02 -13.00 8.52
N ARG A 50 0.00 -14.15 9.21
CA ARG A 50 0.90 -15.28 8.88
C ARG A 50 0.66 -15.88 7.49
N ARG A 51 -0.52 -15.66 6.90
CA ARG A 51 -0.85 -16.12 5.54
C ARG A 51 -0.41 -15.13 4.46
N VAL A 52 -0.03 -13.90 4.82
CA VAL A 52 0.46 -12.91 3.86
C VAL A 52 1.77 -13.41 3.25
N VAL A 53 1.80 -13.49 1.92
CA VAL A 53 3.00 -13.84 1.17
C VAL A 53 3.82 -12.58 0.91
N ASN A 54 3.16 -11.51 0.44
CA ASN A 54 3.79 -10.20 0.28
C ASN A 54 2.76 -9.08 0.13
N VAL A 55 3.20 -7.85 0.38
CA VAL A 55 2.47 -6.61 0.07
C VAL A 55 3.24 -5.83 -0.98
N PHE A 56 2.53 -5.31 -1.98
CA PHE A 56 3.06 -4.51 -3.07
C PHE A 56 2.39 -3.15 -3.05
N ALA A 57 3.15 -2.07 -2.97
CA ALA A 57 2.60 -0.72 -2.93
C ALA A 57 3.38 0.27 -3.80
N LYS A 58 2.65 1.28 -4.28
CA LYS A 58 3.22 2.51 -4.83
C LYS A 58 3.28 3.58 -3.74
N ALA A 59 4.29 4.45 -3.85
CA ALA A 59 4.49 5.58 -2.95
C ALA A 59 5.02 6.79 -3.72
N GLU A 60 4.55 7.98 -3.38
CA GLU A 60 5.13 9.23 -3.86
C GLU A 60 5.04 10.33 -2.81
N ALA A 61 5.81 11.40 -3.01
CA ALA A 61 5.59 12.63 -2.27
C ALA A 61 4.41 13.36 -2.93
N SER A 62 3.46 13.84 -2.13
CA SER A 62 2.34 14.62 -2.66
C SER A 62 2.87 15.84 -3.42
N PRO A 63 2.43 16.07 -4.68
CA PRO A 63 2.95 17.15 -5.50
C PRO A 63 2.57 18.54 -4.99
N ASP A 64 1.57 18.65 -4.11
CA ASP A 64 1.19 19.90 -3.44
C ASP A 64 2.08 20.23 -2.21
N GLY A 65 3.02 19.35 -1.87
CA GLY A 65 3.95 19.53 -0.76
C GLY A 65 3.34 19.25 0.62
N GLN A 66 2.16 18.62 0.69
CA GLN A 66 1.44 18.39 1.93
C GLN A 66 0.96 16.95 2.08
N VAL A 67 0.85 16.50 3.34
CA VAL A 67 0.09 15.29 3.69
C VAL A 67 -0.92 15.71 4.76
N ARG A 68 -2.22 15.54 4.46
CA ARG A 68 -3.33 15.92 5.35
C ARG A 68 -3.26 17.34 5.89
N GLY A 69 -2.93 18.30 5.01
CA GLY A 69 -2.82 19.73 5.34
C GLY A 69 -1.51 20.14 6.01
N MET A 70 -0.60 19.19 6.26
CA MET A 70 0.69 19.47 6.90
C MET A 70 1.80 19.48 5.86
N ARG A 71 2.55 20.58 5.79
CA ARG A 71 3.70 20.72 4.88
C ARG A 71 4.78 19.68 5.19
N HIS A 72 5.32 19.04 4.15
CA HIS A 72 6.51 18.19 4.23
C HIS A 72 7.68 18.79 3.45
N THR A 73 8.88 18.20 3.58
CA THR A 73 10.11 18.68 2.92
C THR A 73 10.53 17.83 1.72
N MET A 74 9.90 16.68 1.48
CA MET A 74 10.35 15.67 0.51
C MET A 74 10.67 16.19 -0.91
N LEU A 75 9.96 17.23 -1.38
CA LEU A 75 10.17 17.81 -2.72
C LEU A 75 11.27 18.88 -2.76
N GLY A 76 11.55 19.53 -1.63
CA GLY A 76 12.55 20.60 -1.51
C GLY A 76 13.87 20.13 -0.90
N ASP A 77 13.97 18.85 -0.54
CA ASP A 77 15.17 18.23 0.00
C ASP A 77 16.16 17.95 -1.15
N SER A 78 17.30 18.65 -1.14
CA SER A 78 18.35 18.50 -2.15
C SER A 78 19.23 17.26 -1.94
N ASP A 79 19.21 16.68 -0.75
CA ASP A 79 20.14 15.63 -0.33
C ASP A 79 19.50 14.25 -0.51
N ILE A 80 18.21 14.15 -0.16
CA ILE A 80 17.44 12.91 -0.24
C ILE A 80 16.29 13.10 -1.22
N ASN A 81 16.41 12.46 -2.38
CA ASN A 81 15.37 12.47 -3.41
C ASN A 81 14.00 12.03 -2.84
N SER A 82 12.93 12.73 -3.25
CA SER A 82 11.55 12.51 -2.80
C SER A 82 11.10 11.04 -2.81
N THR A 83 11.50 10.27 -3.82
CA THR A 83 11.11 8.85 -3.92
C THR A 83 11.72 7.98 -2.82
N ARG A 84 12.87 8.37 -2.25
CA ARG A 84 13.48 7.69 -1.10
C ARG A 84 12.67 7.94 0.17
N HIS A 85 12.25 9.19 0.41
CA HIS A 85 11.35 9.56 1.51
C HIS A 85 10.02 8.82 1.41
N ALA A 86 9.37 8.87 0.24
CA ALA A 86 8.07 8.24 0.02
C ALA A 86 8.09 6.73 0.27
N ARG A 87 9.14 6.03 -0.23
CA ARG A 87 9.33 4.59 0.02
C ARG A 87 9.55 4.29 1.50
N ALA A 88 10.35 5.10 2.21
CA ALA A 88 10.60 4.92 3.63
C ALA A 88 9.32 5.07 4.47
N VAL A 89 8.54 6.14 4.24
CA VAL A 89 7.29 6.40 4.96
C VAL A 89 6.25 5.31 4.69
N THR A 90 5.96 5.04 3.42
CA THR A 90 4.94 4.04 3.05
C THR A 90 5.34 2.63 3.49
N GLY A 91 6.63 2.29 3.37
CA GLY A 91 7.17 1.04 3.87
C GLY A 91 7.00 0.88 5.38
N ALA A 92 7.26 1.93 6.16
CA ALA A 92 7.04 1.92 7.61
C ALA A 92 5.55 1.80 7.98
N VAL A 93 4.67 2.49 7.25
CA VAL A 93 3.22 2.42 7.44
C VAL A 93 2.72 0.99 7.20
N ILE A 94 3.10 0.37 6.08
CA ILE A 94 2.73 -1.03 5.78
C ILE A 94 3.34 -1.97 6.82
N ALA A 95 4.61 -1.80 7.18
CA ALA A 95 5.28 -2.63 8.17
C ALA A 95 4.61 -2.56 9.55
N SER A 96 4.06 -1.39 9.93
CA SER A 96 3.30 -1.25 11.19
C SER A 96 2.01 -2.07 11.21
N VAL A 97 1.45 -2.38 10.04
CA VAL A 97 0.24 -3.20 9.88
C VAL A 97 0.58 -4.68 9.78
N VAL A 98 1.57 -5.06 8.96
CA VAL A 98 1.89 -6.48 8.68
C VAL A 98 2.96 -7.07 9.59
N GLY A 99 3.59 -6.26 10.43
CA GLY A 99 4.53 -6.68 11.47
C GLY A 99 5.99 -6.79 11.02
N HIS A 100 6.34 -6.49 9.77
CA HIS A 100 7.72 -6.48 9.30
C HIS A 100 7.94 -5.60 8.06
N GLY A 101 9.19 -5.21 7.81
CA GLY A 101 9.59 -4.39 6.64
C GLY A 101 9.90 -5.15 5.35
N MET A 102 9.83 -6.49 5.34
CA MET A 102 10.01 -7.29 4.10
C MET A 102 8.77 -7.23 3.20
N VAL A 103 8.54 -6.06 2.63
CA VAL A 103 7.44 -5.77 1.69
C VAL A 103 7.97 -5.03 0.46
N TYR A 104 7.25 -5.08 -0.65
CA TYR A 104 7.65 -4.37 -1.87
C TYR A 104 7.00 -2.99 -1.95
N VAL A 105 7.82 -1.93 -1.85
CA VAL A 105 7.35 -0.54 -2.01
C VAL A 105 8.15 0.16 -3.11
N SER A 106 7.46 0.55 -4.18
CA SER A 106 8.04 1.25 -5.33
C SER A 106 7.71 2.74 -5.29
N GLY A 107 8.72 3.58 -5.56
CA GLY A 107 8.57 5.04 -5.55
C GLY A 107 8.12 5.60 -6.91
N GLY A 108 7.54 6.80 -6.91
CA GLY A 108 7.03 7.51 -8.09
C GLY A 108 5.71 6.91 -8.56
N ALA A 109 4.59 7.49 -8.15
CA ALA A 109 3.25 6.95 -8.38
C ALA A 109 2.47 7.79 -9.40
N GLU A 110 3.19 8.43 -10.32
CA GLU A 110 2.58 9.26 -11.35
C GLU A 110 1.58 8.42 -12.14
N HIS A 111 0.33 8.91 -12.22
CA HIS A 111 -0.81 8.23 -12.85
C HIS A 111 -1.16 6.85 -12.28
N GLN A 112 -0.66 6.50 -11.10
CA GLN A 112 -0.93 5.25 -10.41
C GLN A 112 -1.62 5.56 -9.09
N GLY A 113 -2.94 5.80 -9.13
CA GLY A 113 -3.73 6.24 -7.96
C GLY A 113 -3.90 7.77 -7.89
N PRO A 114 -4.36 8.30 -6.75
CA PRO A 114 -4.46 9.75 -6.53
C PRO A 114 -3.08 10.36 -6.32
N ALA A 115 -2.94 11.66 -6.61
CA ALA A 115 -1.73 12.42 -6.33
C ALA A 115 -1.37 12.36 -4.83
N GLY A 116 -0.14 11.97 -4.51
CA GLY A 116 0.35 11.74 -3.15
C GLY A 116 0.07 10.34 -2.57
N GLY A 117 -0.68 9.51 -3.30
CA GLY A 117 -1.09 8.17 -2.90
C GLY A 117 -0.53 7.07 -3.82
N GLY A 118 -1.23 5.93 -3.88
CA GLY A 118 -0.84 4.82 -4.76
C GLY A 118 -1.59 3.51 -4.51
N PRO A 119 -1.68 2.59 -5.50
CA PRO A 119 -2.24 1.27 -5.29
C PRO A 119 -1.47 0.48 -4.24
N VAL A 120 -2.21 -0.37 -3.51
CA VAL A 120 -1.66 -1.40 -2.62
C VAL A 120 -2.33 -2.74 -2.92
N ALA A 121 -1.55 -3.80 -3.02
CA ALA A 121 -2.04 -5.16 -3.25
C ALA A 121 -1.41 -6.14 -2.25
N VAL A 122 -2.19 -7.13 -1.83
CA VAL A 122 -1.77 -8.17 -0.91
C VAL A 122 -1.97 -9.52 -1.56
N ILE A 123 -0.92 -10.33 -1.63
CA ILE A 123 -1.01 -11.75 -1.96
C ILE A 123 -0.93 -12.56 -0.67
N ALA A 124 -1.81 -13.55 -0.52
CA ALA A 124 -1.84 -14.43 0.64
C ALA A 124 -2.15 -15.88 0.25
N GLN A 125 -1.80 -16.82 1.13
CA GLN A 125 -2.28 -18.20 1.05
C GLN A 125 -3.81 -18.23 1.15
N ALA A 126 -4.47 -19.01 0.29
CA ALA A 126 -5.90 -19.30 0.41
C ALA A 126 -6.18 -19.99 1.77
N GLY A 127 -7.38 -19.74 2.32
CA GLY A 127 -7.83 -20.32 3.59
C GLY A 127 -8.50 -21.66 3.40
#